data_AF-A0A9J9KZF5-F1
#
_entry.id   AF-A0A9J9KZF5-F1
#
_cell.length_a   1.000
_cell.length_b   1.000
_cell.length_c   1.000
_cell.angle_alpha   90.00
_cell.angle_beta   90.00
_cell.angle_gamma   90.00
#
_symmetry.space_group_name_H-M   'P 1'
#
loop_
_entity.id
_entity.type
_entity.pdbx_description
1 polymer ?
#
loop_
_entity_poly.entity_id
_entity_poly.type
_entity_poly.pdbx_seq_one_letter_code
_entity_poly.pdbx_strand_id
1 'polypeptide(L)'
;MSTNKQALKENALAATAGSWVRESGEGWEAICCDDDQGNAGFIIAEFQGKDAAANRKFVESANPATVLALLDELESAQIYAKDRDEENQDLMLTVGRLRVEREASEAELGNALCELLPSVQYMDPPDGGSVKPLEQVRRMVADYREQIQAAEERFAQLIHIISMHTVELGFGEKPITMAELIIAREGSGSDVLAAIRAVGISVKGE
;
A
#
# COMPACT_ATOMS: atom_id res chain seq x y z
N MET A 1 -1.54 -43.97 -16.84
CA MET A 1 -1.04 -44.87 -15.78
C MET A 1 -0.55 -43.99 -14.64
N SER A 2 -1.01 -44.19 -13.41
CA SER A 2 -0.45 -43.48 -12.26
C SER A 2 0.80 -44.23 -11.82
N THR A 3 1.97 -43.62 -11.94
CA THR A 3 3.23 -44.22 -11.49
C THR A 3 3.25 -44.22 -9.96
N ASN A 4 3.26 -45.40 -9.34
CA ASN A 4 3.40 -45.51 -7.90
C ASN A 4 4.85 -45.19 -7.50
N LYS A 5 5.09 -43.92 -7.13
CA LYS A 5 6.43 -43.42 -6.75
C LYS A 5 7.03 -44.20 -5.58
N GLN A 6 6.21 -44.57 -4.60
CA GLN A 6 6.66 -45.33 -3.43
C GLN A 6 7.14 -46.72 -3.83
N ALA A 7 6.37 -47.42 -4.67
CA ALA A 7 6.79 -48.72 -5.20
C ALA A 7 8.06 -48.61 -6.05
N LEU A 8 8.22 -47.52 -6.82
CA LEU A 8 9.44 -47.28 -7.59
C LEU A 8 10.65 -47.02 -6.67
N LYS A 9 10.48 -46.27 -5.58
CA LYS A 9 11.51 -46.03 -4.56
C LYS A 9 11.94 -47.34 -3.91
N GLU A 10 10.98 -48.17 -3.50
CA GLU A 10 11.22 -49.48 -2.90
C GLU A 10 11.96 -50.42 -3.86
N ASN A 11 11.54 -50.47 -5.13
CA ASN A 11 12.23 -51.27 -6.15
C ASN A 11 13.66 -50.76 -6.41
N ALA A 12 13.88 -49.46 -6.43
CA ALA A 12 15.21 -48.89 -6.61
C ALA A 12 16.13 -49.15 -5.40
N LEU A 13 15.60 -49.10 -4.17
CA LEU A 13 16.36 -49.46 -2.96
C LEU A 13 16.70 -50.95 -2.89
N ALA A 14 15.82 -51.82 -3.41
CA ALA A 14 16.03 -53.26 -3.44
C ALA A 14 16.95 -53.73 -4.59
N ALA A 15 17.11 -52.91 -5.63
CA ALA A 15 17.98 -53.21 -6.75
C ALA A 15 19.46 -53.12 -6.36
N THR A 16 20.35 -53.69 -7.19
CA THR A 16 21.80 -53.60 -7.01
C THR A 16 22.22 -52.13 -6.90
N ALA A 17 22.76 -51.76 -5.74
CA ALA A 17 23.32 -50.44 -5.49
C ALA A 17 24.63 -50.25 -6.27
N GLY A 18 25.04 -48.99 -6.47
CA GLY A 18 26.24 -48.63 -7.22
C GLY A 18 25.94 -48.16 -8.65
N SER A 19 27.00 -47.82 -9.40
CA SER A 19 26.83 -47.34 -10.77
C SER A 19 26.63 -48.53 -11.69
N TRP A 20 25.60 -48.47 -12.51
CA TRP A 20 25.39 -49.47 -13.54
C TRP A 20 26.18 -49.05 -14.77
N VAL A 21 27.17 -49.86 -15.16
CA VAL A 21 28.12 -49.55 -16.23
C VAL A 21 28.03 -50.56 -17.36
N ARG A 22 28.41 -50.13 -18.56
CA ARG A 22 28.55 -51.02 -19.71
C ARG A 22 29.75 -51.95 -19.53
N GLU A 23 29.49 -53.25 -19.55
CA GLU A 23 30.51 -54.30 -19.61
C GLU A 23 30.49 -54.99 -20.98
N SER A 24 31.64 -55.44 -21.48
CA SER A 24 31.75 -56.13 -22.77
C SER A 24 32.77 -57.25 -22.75
N GLY A 25 32.46 -58.39 -23.37
CA GLY A 25 33.35 -59.54 -23.51
C GLY A 25 33.35 -60.10 -24.94
N GLU A 26 33.81 -61.35 -25.13
CA GLU A 26 33.90 -62.00 -26.45
C GLU A 26 32.51 -62.12 -27.12
N GLY A 27 32.14 -61.11 -27.89
CA GLY A 27 30.90 -61.05 -28.68
C GLY A 27 29.65 -60.61 -27.93
N TRP A 28 29.74 -60.19 -26.66
CA TRP A 28 28.59 -59.77 -25.86
C TRP A 28 28.79 -58.40 -25.19
N GLU A 29 27.68 -57.71 -24.94
CA GLU A 29 27.63 -56.45 -24.18
C GLU A 29 26.45 -56.48 -23.21
N ALA A 30 26.68 -56.06 -21.97
CA ALA A 30 25.68 -56.07 -20.91
C ALA A 30 25.81 -54.84 -19.99
N ILE A 31 24.90 -54.72 -19.04
CA ILE A 31 25.03 -53.83 -17.88
C ILE A 31 25.42 -54.66 -16.66
N CYS A 32 26.46 -54.20 -15.96
CA CYS A 32 26.95 -54.72 -14.69
C CYS A 32 27.01 -53.58 -13.65
N CYS A 33 27.23 -53.92 -12.38
CA CYS A 33 27.58 -52.93 -11.36
C CYS A 33 29.09 -52.72 -11.36
N ASP A 34 29.53 -51.46 -11.19
CA ASP A 34 30.95 -51.11 -11.02
C ASP A 34 31.54 -51.53 -9.67
N ASP A 35 30.68 -51.80 -8.68
CA ASP A 35 31.03 -52.51 -7.47
C ASP A 35 31.05 -54.02 -7.76
N ASP A 36 32.25 -54.57 -7.97
CA ASP A 36 32.52 -55.98 -8.29
C ASP A 36 31.86 -57.00 -7.33
N GLN A 37 31.32 -56.55 -6.18
CA GLN A 37 30.62 -57.38 -5.21
C GLN A 37 29.10 -57.14 -5.14
N GLY A 38 28.57 -56.07 -5.76
CA GLY A 38 27.18 -55.63 -5.60
C GLY A 38 26.13 -56.61 -6.15
N ASN A 39 26.43 -57.29 -7.26
CA ASN A 39 25.56 -58.31 -7.85
C ASN A 39 26.23 -59.70 -7.92
N ALA A 40 27.18 -59.98 -7.03
CA ALA A 40 27.94 -61.23 -7.01
C ALA A 40 28.55 -61.62 -8.37
N GLY A 41 28.99 -60.62 -9.16
CA GLY A 41 29.59 -60.82 -10.49
C GLY A 41 28.62 -61.24 -11.60
N PHE A 42 27.29 -61.18 -11.37
CA PHE A 42 26.30 -61.50 -12.39
C PHE A 42 25.90 -60.28 -13.23
N ILE A 43 25.56 -60.54 -14.50
CA ILE A 43 24.95 -59.56 -15.40
C ILE A 43 23.61 -59.09 -14.82
N ILE A 44 23.41 -57.77 -14.78
CA ILE A 44 22.15 -57.15 -14.34
C ILE A 44 21.13 -57.17 -15.47
N ALA A 45 21.54 -56.78 -16.68
CA ALA A 45 20.68 -56.77 -17.86
C ALA A 45 21.47 -56.98 -19.15
N GLU A 46 20.94 -57.82 -20.03
CA GLU A 46 21.38 -57.96 -21.42
C GLU A 46 20.33 -57.35 -22.35
N PHE A 47 20.77 -56.72 -23.44
CA PHE A 47 19.90 -56.09 -24.42
C PHE A 47 20.16 -56.70 -25.80
N GLN A 48 19.08 -57.04 -26.49
CA GLN A 48 19.14 -57.70 -27.79
C GLN A 48 18.35 -56.92 -28.85
N GLY A 49 18.63 -57.20 -30.12
CA GLY A 49 17.98 -56.56 -31.27
C GLY A 49 18.63 -55.26 -31.73
N LYS A 50 18.01 -54.62 -32.72
CA LYS A 50 18.59 -53.45 -33.43
C LYS A 50 18.86 -52.24 -32.52
N ASP A 51 18.05 -52.07 -31.47
CA ASP A 51 18.09 -50.93 -30.55
C ASP A 51 18.85 -51.26 -29.25
N ALA A 52 19.53 -52.41 -29.18
CA ALA A 52 20.20 -52.88 -27.97
C ALA A 52 21.15 -51.85 -27.35
N ALA A 53 21.96 -51.18 -28.19
CA ALA A 53 22.87 -50.14 -27.74
C ALA A 53 22.15 -48.93 -27.11
N ALA A 54 21.01 -48.52 -27.67
CA ALA A 54 20.23 -47.39 -27.17
C ALA A 54 19.54 -47.73 -25.85
N ASN A 55 18.93 -48.91 -25.76
CA ASN A 55 18.26 -49.39 -24.55
C ASN A 55 19.26 -49.58 -23.40
N ARG A 56 20.44 -50.11 -23.69
CA ARG A 56 21.53 -50.25 -22.72
C ARG A 56 21.94 -48.90 -22.14
N LYS A 57 22.21 -47.92 -23.00
CA LYS A 57 22.58 -46.57 -22.58
C LYS A 57 21.49 -45.89 -21.73
N PHE A 58 20.22 -46.12 -22.07
CA PHE A 58 19.11 -45.64 -21.25
C PHE A 58 19.14 -46.26 -19.85
N VAL A 59 19.26 -47.58 -19.73
CA VAL A 59 19.29 -48.27 -18.42
C VAL A 59 20.54 -47.93 -17.60
N GLU A 60 21.69 -47.73 -18.25
CA GLU A 60 22.91 -47.19 -17.64
C GLU A 60 22.64 -45.84 -16.95
N SER A 61 21.90 -44.96 -17.64
CA SER A 61 21.56 -43.62 -17.17
C SER A 61 20.37 -43.58 -16.20
N ALA A 62 19.44 -44.52 -16.31
CA ALA A 62 18.21 -44.62 -15.52
C ALA A 62 18.32 -45.70 -14.42
N ASN A 63 19.52 -45.86 -13.89
CA ASN A 63 19.83 -46.84 -12.86
C ASN A 63 19.16 -46.48 -11.51
N PRO A 64 19.16 -47.39 -10.52
CA PRO A 64 18.51 -47.16 -9.24
C PRO A 64 18.98 -45.88 -8.52
N ALA A 65 20.28 -45.56 -8.55
CA ALA A 65 20.82 -44.36 -7.91
C ALA A 65 20.25 -43.08 -8.55
N THR A 66 20.19 -43.02 -9.88
CA THR A 66 19.59 -41.89 -10.60
C THR A 66 18.09 -41.77 -10.32
N VAL A 67 17.36 -42.89 -10.28
CA VAL A 67 15.93 -42.89 -9.97
C VAL A 67 15.68 -42.37 -8.55
N LEU A 68 16.48 -42.79 -7.57
CA LEU A 68 16.36 -42.32 -6.19
C LEU A 68 16.65 -40.81 -6.08
N ALA A 69 17.73 -40.33 -6.71
CA ALA A 69 18.05 -38.91 -6.73
C ALA A 69 16.92 -38.05 -7.31
N LEU A 70 16.35 -38.48 -8.46
CA LEU A 70 15.22 -37.79 -9.07
C LEU A 70 13.95 -37.83 -8.21
N LEU A 71 13.71 -38.92 -7.48
CA LEU A 71 12.58 -39.02 -6.55
C LEU A 71 12.77 -38.08 -5.35
N ASP A 72 13.97 -37.99 -4.79
CA ASP A 72 14.26 -37.10 -3.66
C ASP A 72 14.18 -35.62 -4.06
N GLU A 73 14.66 -35.26 -5.25
CA GLU A 73 14.46 -33.91 -5.83
C GLU A 73 12.97 -33.60 -6.02
N LEU A 74 12.21 -34.57 -6.54
CA LEU A 74 10.78 -34.42 -6.75
C LEU A 74 10.00 -34.28 -5.43
N GLU A 75 10.32 -35.09 -4.43
CA GLU A 75 9.74 -35.00 -3.08
C GLU A 75 10.02 -33.62 -2.46
N SER A 76 11.27 -33.14 -2.56
CA SER A 76 11.67 -31.82 -2.08
C SER A 76 10.92 -30.68 -2.78
N ALA A 77 10.78 -30.75 -4.10
CA ALA A 77 10.02 -29.77 -4.89
C ALA A 77 8.52 -29.77 -4.54
N GLN A 78 7.94 -30.94 -4.23
CA GLN A 78 6.55 -31.06 -3.81
C GLN A 78 6.31 -30.45 -2.42
N ILE A 79 7.23 -30.65 -1.47
CA ILE A 79 7.17 -30.01 -0.16
C ILE A 79 7.25 -28.48 -0.31
N TYR A 80 8.23 -27.98 -1.06
CA TYR A 80 8.38 -26.55 -1.31
C TYR A 80 7.13 -25.92 -1.93
N ALA A 81 6.51 -26.58 -2.92
CA ALA A 81 5.28 -26.11 -3.52
C ALA A 81 4.13 -26.01 -2.50
N LYS A 82 4.00 -27.02 -1.62
CA LYS A 82 3.01 -27.01 -0.55
C LYS A 82 3.24 -25.86 0.44
N ASP A 83 4.48 -25.66 0.88
CA ASP A 83 4.82 -24.57 1.81
C ASP A 83 4.52 -23.19 1.19
N ARG A 84 4.80 -23.03 -0.11
CA ARG A 84 4.46 -21.82 -0.86
C ARG A 84 2.96 -21.59 -0.99
N ASP A 85 2.18 -22.64 -1.18
CA ASP A 85 0.72 -22.54 -1.23
C ASP A 85 0.16 -22.12 0.13
N GLU A 86 0.68 -22.67 1.23
CA GLU A 86 0.31 -22.26 2.60
C GLU A 86 0.67 -20.78 2.87
N GLU A 87 1.89 -20.36 2.52
CA GLU A 87 2.31 -18.96 2.66
C GLU A 87 1.46 -18.01 1.79
N ASN A 88 1.17 -18.39 0.54
CA ASN A 88 0.33 -17.59 -0.36
C ASN A 88 -1.10 -17.46 0.18
N GLN A 89 -1.63 -18.50 0.83
CA GLN A 89 -2.94 -18.46 1.46
C GLN A 89 -2.96 -17.48 2.64
N ASP A 90 -1.94 -17.50 3.51
CA ASP A 90 -1.83 -16.56 4.63
C ASP A 90 -1.67 -15.11 4.15
N LEU A 91 -0.84 -14.90 3.12
CA LEU A 91 -0.69 -13.59 2.48
C LEU A 91 -2.02 -13.07 1.91
N MET A 92 -2.81 -13.94 1.28
CA MET A 92 -4.12 -13.56 0.75
C MET A 92 -5.09 -13.12 1.86
N LEU A 93 -5.09 -13.81 3.01
CA LEU A 93 -5.89 -13.41 4.17
C LEU A 93 -5.43 -12.07 4.75
N THR A 94 -4.12 -11.88 4.88
CA THR A 94 -3.55 -10.62 5.37
C THR A 94 -3.84 -9.45 4.44
N VAL A 95 -3.68 -9.62 3.13
CA VAL A 95 -4.03 -8.60 2.14
C VAL A 95 -5.53 -8.31 2.15
N GLY A 96 -6.38 -9.33 2.32
CA GLY A 96 -7.82 -9.16 2.48
C GLY A 96 -8.17 -8.28 3.69
N ARG A 97 -7.59 -8.57 4.85
CA ARG A 97 -7.77 -7.77 6.07
C ARG A 97 -7.33 -6.32 5.89
N LEU A 98 -6.12 -6.09 5.35
CA LEU A 98 -5.59 -4.74 5.14
C LEU A 98 -6.43 -3.91 4.16
N ARG A 99 -7.04 -4.55 3.15
CA ARG A 99 -7.97 -3.85 2.23
C ARG A 99 -9.21 -3.35 2.97
N VAL A 100 -9.81 -4.20 3.81
CA VAL A 100 -10.97 -3.83 4.62
C VAL A 100 -10.62 -2.72 5.61
N GLU A 101 -9.50 -2.85 6.32
CA GLU A 101 -9.02 -1.81 7.26
C GLU A 101 -8.78 -0.46 6.56
N ARG A 102 -8.17 -0.49 5.37
CA ARG A 102 -7.96 0.71 4.56
C ARG A 102 -9.29 1.33 4.11
N GLU A 103 -10.22 0.53 3.60
CA GLU A 103 -11.53 1.02 3.16
C GLU A 103 -12.33 1.62 4.32
N ALA A 104 -12.29 1.01 5.50
CA ALA A 104 -12.89 1.56 6.71
C ALA A 104 -12.25 2.91 7.09
N SER A 105 -10.92 2.99 7.09
CA SER A 105 -10.22 4.24 7.40
C SER A 105 -10.49 5.35 6.37
N GLU A 106 -10.55 5.02 5.08
CA GLU A 106 -10.92 5.96 4.02
C GLU A 106 -12.36 6.48 4.18
N ALA A 107 -13.29 5.62 4.58
CA ALA A 107 -14.67 6.00 4.88
C ALA A 107 -14.76 6.90 6.13
N GLU A 108 -14.05 6.58 7.21
CA GLU A 108 -13.97 7.41 8.41
C GLU A 108 -13.41 8.80 8.10
N LEU A 109 -12.31 8.88 7.33
CA LEU A 109 -11.76 10.15 6.87
C LEU A 109 -12.76 10.93 6.00
N GLY A 110 -13.47 10.25 5.10
CA GLY A 110 -14.53 10.85 4.29
C GLY A 110 -15.64 11.46 5.16
N ASN A 111 -16.11 10.73 6.16
CA ASN A 111 -17.14 11.19 7.09
C ASN A 111 -16.67 12.38 7.92
N ALA A 112 -15.46 12.32 8.48
CA ALA A 112 -14.88 13.43 9.25
C ALA A 112 -14.73 14.70 8.40
N LEU A 113 -14.33 14.58 7.13
CA LEU A 113 -14.28 15.72 6.21
C LEU A 113 -15.67 16.28 5.91
N CYS A 114 -16.69 15.43 5.78
CA CYS A 114 -18.08 15.88 5.61
C CYS A 114 -18.61 16.62 6.86
N GLU A 115 -18.25 16.19 8.07
CA GLU A 115 -18.64 16.86 9.32
C GLU A 115 -18.04 18.26 9.47
N LEU A 116 -16.87 18.52 8.86
CA LEU A 116 -16.25 19.85 8.85
C LEU A 116 -16.95 20.83 7.91
N LEU A 117 -17.75 20.35 6.96
CA LEU A 117 -18.40 21.21 6.00
C LEU A 117 -19.58 21.96 6.65
N PRO A 118 -19.67 23.29 6.46
CA PRO A 118 -20.70 24.11 7.08
C PRO A 118 -22.08 23.93 6.42
N SER A 119 -22.12 23.47 5.16
CA SER A 119 -23.36 23.20 4.43
C SER A 119 -23.10 22.37 3.16
N VAL A 120 -24.17 21.91 2.52
CA VAL A 120 -24.14 21.16 1.25
C VAL A 120 -23.83 22.04 0.02
N GLN A 121 -23.63 23.35 0.17
CA GLN A 121 -23.36 24.25 -0.96
C GLN A 121 -22.08 23.93 -1.74
N TYR A 122 -21.19 23.11 -1.15
CA TYR A 122 -19.96 22.61 -1.78
C TYR A 122 -20.15 21.23 -2.43
N MET A 123 -21.31 20.59 -2.26
CA MET A 123 -21.63 19.25 -2.76
C MET A 123 -22.03 19.24 -4.24
N ASP A 124 -22.56 20.35 -4.77
CA ASP A 124 -23.07 20.42 -6.15
C ASP A 124 -21.98 20.90 -7.13
N PRO A 125 -21.43 20.03 -7.98
CA PRO A 125 -20.63 20.46 -9.11
C PRO A 125 -21.52 20.94 -10.28
N PRO A 126 -21.04 21.89 -11.11
CA PRO A 126 -21.77 22.38 -12.27
C PRO A 126 -22.13 21.30 -13.31
N ASP A 127 -21.45 20.16 -13.24
CA ASP A 127 -21.51 18.99 -14.12
C ASP A 127 -22.26 17.79 -13.53
N GLY A 128 -22.89 17.92 -12.34
CA GLY A 128 -23.81 16.93 -11.77
C GLY A 128 -23.19 15.63 -11.25
N GLY A 129 -21.85 15.56 -11.11
CA GLY A 129 -21.14 14.45 -10.46
C GLY A 129 -21.12 14.53 -8.92
N SER A 130 -20.57 13.51 -8.26
CA SER A 130 -20.30 13.57 -6.80
C SER A 130 -18.85 14.02 -6.56
N VAL A 131 -18.66 15.19 -5.96
CA VAL A 131 -17.32 15.69 -5.59
C VAL A 131 -16.83 14.93 -4.35
N LYS A 132 -15.56 14.52 -4.30
CA LYS A 132 -14.99 13.86 -3.11
C LYS A 132 -15.00 14.81 -1.90
N PRO A 133 -15.23 14.33 -0.65
CA PRO A 133 -15.26 15.19 0.55
C PRO A 133 -14.04 16.10 0.71
N LEU A 134 -12.83 15.59 0.42
CA LEU A 134 -11.60 16.39 0.48
C LEU A 134 -11.61 17.60 -0.48
N GLU A 135 -12.20 17.43 -1.65
CA GLU A 135 -12.28 18.50 -2.64
C GLU A 135 -13.32 19.55 -2.23
N GLN A 136 -14.39 19.13 -1.56
CA GLN A 136 -15.37 20.05 -0.99
C GLN A 136 -14.75 20.92 0.11
N VAL A 137 -13.95 20.31 1.01
CA VAL A 137 -13.21 21.03 2.05
C VAL A 137 -12.20 22.00 1.43
N ARG A 138 -11.52 21.63 0.34
CA ARG A 138 -10.61 22.55 -0.38
C ARG A 138 -11.33 23.78 -0.93
N ARG A 139 -12.51 23.60 -1.52
CA ARG A 139 -13.35 24.71 -2.02
C ARG A 139 -13.79 25.63 -0.88
N MET A 140 -14.24 25.04 0.23
CA MET A 140 -14.61 25.79 1.44
C MET A 140 -13.44 26.63 1.97
N VAL A 141 -12.24 26.04 2.06
CA VAL A 141 -11.05 26.77 2.52
C VAL A 141 -10.68 27.91 1.58
N ALA A 142 -10.86 27.75 0.27
CA ALA A 142 -10.61 28.81 -0.71
C ALA A 142 -11.61 29.98 -0.53
N ASP A 143 -12.91 29.68 -0.45
CA ASP A 143 -13.96 30.68 -0.23
C ASP A 143 -13.74 31.47 1.07
N TYR A 144 -13.46 30.78 2.18
CA TYR A 144 -13.19 31.45 3.45
C TYR A 144 -11.92 32.29 3.43
N ARG A 145 -10.88 31.92 2.67
CA ARG A 145 -9.71 32.78 2.50
C ARG A 145 -10.05 34.08 1.78
N GLU A 146 -10.85 34.01 0.71
CA GLU A 146 -11.30 35.21 -0.01
C GLU A 146 -12.17 36.11 0.87
N GLN A 147 -13.08 35.53 1.66
CA GLN A 147 -13.92 36.30 2.60
C GLN A 147 -13.10 36.97 3.70
N ILE A 148 -12.08 36.29 4.24
CA ILE A 148 -11.16 36.86 5.23
C ILE A 148 -10.39 38.03 4.63
N GLN A 149 -9.82 37.88 3.43
CA GLN A 149 -9.09 38.95 2.75
C GLN A 149 -10.00 40.17 2.50
N ALA A 150 -11.22 39.96 2.01
CA ALA A 150 -12.17 41.04 1.78
C ALA A 150 -12.57 41.75 3.09
N ALA A 151 -12.68 41.01 4.20
CA ALA A 151 -12.93 41.61 5.51
C ALA A 151 -11.73 42.44 5.98
N GLU A 152 -10.50 41.94 5.84
CA GLU A 152 -9.26 42.66 6.17
C GLU A 152 -9.13 43.96 5.37
N GLU A 153 -9.44 43.94 4.06
CA GLU A 153 -9.46 45.14 3.21
C GLU A 153 -10.49 46.17 3.68
N ARG A 154 -11.71 45.72 4.04
CA ARG A 154 -12.75 46.60 4.61
C ARG A 154 -12.32 47.19 5.95
N PHE A 155 -11.68 46.40 6.82
CA PHE A 155 -11.15 46.90 8.09
C PHE A 155 -10.05 47.94 7.88
N ALA A 156 -9.13 47.72 6.94
CA ALA A 156 -8.09 48.68 6.59
C ALA A 156 -8.68 50.01 6.08
N GLN A 157 -9.72 49.93 5.23
CA GLN A 157 -10.45 51.12 4.77
C GLN A 157 -11.13 51.88 5.91
N LEU A 158 -11.79 51.16 6.84
CA LEU A 158 -12.42 51.78 8.01
C LEU A 158 -11.39 52.47 8.91
N ILE A 159 -10.25 51.83 9.17
CA ILE A 159 -9.14 52.44 9.94
C ILE A 159 -8.65 53.71 9.23
N HIS A 160 -8.48 53.67 7.91
CA HIS A 160 -8.07 54.84 7.13
C HIS A 160 -9.08 55.99 7.23
N ILE A 161 -10.39 55.71 7.09
CA ILE A 161 -11.46 56.70 7.23
C ILE A 161 -11.44 57.31 8.65
N ILE A 162 -11.33 56.48 9.68
CA ILE A 162 -11.26 56.95 11.07
C ILE A 162 -10.05 57.87 11.25
N SER A 163 -8.86 57.47 10.79
CA SER A 163 -7.64 58.27 10.87
C SER A 163 -7.80 59.63 10.18
N MET A 164 -8.35 59.66 8.96
CA MET A 164 -8.62 60.91 8.22
C MET A 164 -9.59 61.85 8.94
N HIS A 165 -10.50 61.29 9.75
CA HIS A 165 -11.48 62.05 10.51
C HIS A 165 -11.10 62.16 12.00
N THR A 166 -9.88 61.81 12.39
CA THR A 166 -9.40 61.98 13.77
C THR A 166 -8.59 63.27 13.89
N VAL A 167 -8.91 64.07 14.90
CA VAL A 167 -8.19 65.31 15.21
C VAL A 167 -7.31 65.09 16.43
N GLU A 168 -6.00 65.32 16.28
CA GLU A 168 -5.08 65.37 17.41
C GLU A 168 -5.19 66.70 18.14
N LEU A 169 -5.48 66.63 19.44
CA LEU A 169 -5.50 67.79 20.32
C LEU A 169 -4.12 67.91 20.99
N GLY A 170 -3.47 69.07 20.88
CA GLY A 170 -2.17 69.30 21.50
C GLY A 170 -2.23 69.17 23.03
N PHE A 171 -1.08 68.84 23.65
CA PHE A 171 -0.89 68.61 25.11
C PHE A 171 -1.24 67.22 25.66
N GLY A 172 -1.03 66.15 24.90
CA GLY A 172 -1.13 64.77 25.42
C GLY A 172 -2.58 64.33 25.69
N GLU A 173 -3.55 65.04 25.14
CA GLU A 173 -4.96 64.64 25.16
C GLU A 173 -5.20 63.52 24.13
N LYS A 174 -6.15 62.63 24.41
CA LYS A 174 -6.49 61.54 23.48
C LYS A 174 -7.05 62.13 22.19
N PRO A 175 -6.67 61.61 21.01
CA PRO A 175 -7.27 62.01 19.74
C PRO A 175 -8.79 61.82 19.78
N ILE A 176 -9.55 62.74 19.18
CA ILE A 176 -11.02 62.69 19.12
C ILE A 176 -11.44 62.64 17.65
N THR A 177 -12.38 61.76 17.30
CA THR A 177 -12.92 61.68 15.94
C THR A 177 -13.89 62.84 15.65
N MET A 178 -14.03 63.23 14.38
CA MET A 178 -14.92 64.29 13.93
C MET A 178 -16.38 63.98 14.28
N ALA A 179 -16.77 62.70 14.25
CA ALA A 179 -18.10 62.26 14.69
C ALA A 179 -18.30 62.53 16.19
N GLU A 180 -17.30 62.23 17.03
CA GLU A 180 -17.37 62.53 18.47
C GLU A 180 -17.42 64.04 18.74
N LEU A 181 -16.69 64.84 17.94
CA LEU A 181 -16.74 66.32 17.98
C LEU A 181 -18.13 66.86 17.59
N ILE A 182 -18.76 66.32 16.55
CA ILE A 182 -20.10 66.72 16.11
C ILE A 182 -21.13 66.37 17.19
N ILE A 183 -21.08 65.15 17.73
CA ILE A 183 -21.98 64.68 18.80
C ILE A 183 -21.82 65.54 20.08
N ALA A 184 -20.59 65.95 20.41
CA ALA A 184 -20.34 66.87 21.52
C ALA A 184 -20.85 68.30 21.26
N ARG A 185 -20.78 68.77 20.01
CA ARG A 185 -21.21 70.11 19.60
C ARG A 185 -22.74 70.26 19.56
N GLU A 186 -23.48 69.22 19.22
CA GLU A 186 -24.95 69.24 19.17
C GLU A 186 -25.63 69.17 20.55
N GLY A 187 -24.86 69.03 21.64
CA GLY A 187 -25.34 69.21 23.02
C GLY A 187 -26.27 68.11 23.56
N SER A 188 -26.71 67.16 22.74
CA SER A 188 -27.60 66.06 23.13
C SER A 188 -26.90 64.71 23.32
N GLY A 189 -25.60 64.62 23.03
CA GLY A 189 -24.90 63.36 22.79
C GLY A 189 -24.07 62.75 23.93
N SER A 190 -24.12 63.32 25.14
CA SER A 190 -23.32 62.86 26.30
C SER A 190 -23.48 61.35 26.57
N ASP A 191 -24.71 60.85 26.53
CA ASP A 191 -25.02 59.45 26.82
C ASP A 191 -24.61 58.51 25.66
N VAL A 192 -24.68 58.99 24.42
CA VAL A 192 -24.27 58.25 23.21
C VAL A 192 -22.74 58.11 23.17
N LEU A 193 -22.01 59.17 23.52
CA LEU A 193 -20.54 59.15 23.64
C LEU A 193 -20.04 58.24 24.75
N ALA A 194 -20.78 58.16 25.87
CA ALA A 194 -20.48 57.22 26.96
C ALA A 194 -20.71 55.77 26.51
N ALA A 195 -21.78 55.49 25.77
CA ALA A 195 -22.09 54.16 25.23
C ALA A 195 -21.06 53.69 24.19
N ILE A 196 -20.64 54.56 23.26
CA ILE A 196 -19.61 54.23 22.26
C ILE A 196 -18.26 53.89 22.92
N ARG A 197 -17.86 54.63 23.97
CA ARG A 197 -16.64 54.32 24.74
C ARG A 197 -16.72 53.01 25.52
N ALA A 198 -17.90 52.63 26.00
CA ALA A 198 -18.11 51.38 26.73
C ALA A 198 -17.99 50.13 25.84
N VAL A 199 -18.26 50.25 24.53
CA VAL A 199 -18.13 49.16 23.54
C VAL A 199 -16.66 48.85 23.20
N GLY A 200 -15.72 49.73 23.56
CA GLY A 200 -14.29 49.38 23.60
C GLY A 200 -13.67 49.08 22.23
N ILE A 201 -14.02 49.82 21.17
CA ILE A 201 -13.25 49.78 19.92
C ILE A 201 -11.92 50.49 20.16
N SER A 202 -10.94 49.74 20.67
CA SER A 202 -9.56 50.19 20.76
C SER A 202 -8.95 50.11 19.36
N VAL A 203 -8.83 51.25 18.68
CA VAL A 203 -7.88 51.36 17.57
C VAL A 203 -6.50 51.31 18.22
N LYS A 204 -5.86 50.14 18.21
CA LYS A 204 -4.43 50.04 18.49
C LYS A 204 -3.69 50.68 17.31
N GLY A 205 -3.33 51.94 17.48
CA GLY A 205 -2.25 52.57 16.73
C GLY A 205 -0.93 52.32 17.44
N GLU A 206 0.00 51.72 16.68
CA GLU A 206 1.45 51.56 16.87
C GLU A 206 1.97 50.70 18.03
#